data_AF-A0A645DE53-F1
#
_entry.id   AF-A0A645DE53-F1
#
_cell.length_a   1.000
_cell.length_b   1.000
_cell.length_c   1.000
_cell.angle_alpha   90.00
_cell.angle_beta   90.00
_cell.angle_gamma   90.00
#
_symmetry.space_group_name_H-M   'P 1'
#
loop_
_entity.id
_entity.type
_entity.pdbx_description
1 polymer ?
#
loop_
_entity_poly.entity_id
_entity_poly.type
_entity_poly.pdbx_seq_one_letter_code
_entity_poly.pdbx_strand_id
1 'polypeptide(L)'
;MRQAYESAYLGFQIGLAKLKAPRLGPKSLDTAKQSVANDDRNALGYIQLGNIDYFMPPLFGGSKERAIVHYLRAERLMAPNGKGDWNYLALLVQLATAYEETGNIAMADSFFRKVLSLAPRFSWVRDELYPAFTKKHQP
;
A
#
# COMPACT_ATOMS: atom_id res chain seq x y z
N MET A 1 -5.01 -1.56 -16.26
CA MET A 1 -3.81 -0.72 -15.98
C MET A 1 -4.06 0.79 -16.04
N ARG A 2 -4.56 1.39 -17.14
CA ARG A 2 -4.73 2.87 -17.27
C ARG A 2 -5.44 3.51 -16.06
N GLN A 3 -6.55 2.92 -15.63
CA GLN A 3 -7.35 3.42 -14.49
C GLN A 3 -6.57 3.38 -13.16
N ALA A 4 -5.77 2.34 -12.90
CA ALA A 4 -4.93 2.31 -11.71
C ALA A 4 -3.94 3.48 -11.69
N TYR A 5 -3.30 3.79 -12.81
CA TYR A 5 -2.38 4.93 -12.91
C TYR A 5 -3.10 6.28 -12.80
N GLU A 6 -4.30 6.43 -13.38
CA GLU A 6 -5.09 7.65 -13.20
C GLU A 6 -5.49 7.84 -11.73
N SER A 7 -5.92 6.78 -11.04
CA SER A 7 -6.20 6.83 -9.60
C SER A 7 -4.94 7.20 -8.81
N ALA A 8 -3.79 6.60 -9.11
CA ALA A 8 -2.51 6.93 -8.50
C ALA A 8 -2.13 8.40 -8.70
N TYR A 9 -2.30 8.93 -9.91
CA TYR A 9 -2.02 10.33 -10.22
C TYR A 9 -2.93 11.28 -9.42
N LEU A 10 -4.22 10.99 -9.34
CA LEU A 10 -5.15 11.78 -8.52
C LEU A 10 -4.79 11.74 -7.04
N GLY A 11 -4.46 10.56 -6.51
CA GLY A 11 -3.98 10.38 -5.14
C GLY A 11 -2.70 11.16 -4.86
N PHE A 12 -1.74 11.14 -5.79
CA PHE A 12 -0.51 11.93 -5.71
C PHE A 12 -0.80 13.44 -5.65
N GLN A 13 -1.72 13.94 -6.49
CA GLN A 13 -2.14 15.34 -6.45
C GLN A 13 -2.78 15.75 -5.11
N ILE A 14 -3.51 14.83 -4.47
CA ILE A 14 -4.07 15.04 -3.12
C ILE A 14 -2.96 15.06 -2.07
N GLY A 15 -1.99 14.15 -2.16
CA GLY A 15 -0.83 14.10 -1.27
C GLY A 15 -0.02 15.39 -1.29
N LEU A 16 0.16 16.00 -2.47
CA LEU A 16 0.82 17.30 -2.62
C LEU A 16 -0.02 18.49 -2.11
N ALA A 17 -1.35 18.40 -2.20
CA ALA A 17 -2.25 19.48 -1.80
C ALA A 17 -3.56 18.93 -1.23
N LYS A 18 -3.59 18.71 0.10
CA LYS A 18 -4.71 18.06 0.81
C LYS A 18 -6.06 18.74 0.57
N LEU A 19 -6.09 20.05 0.33
CA LEU A 19 -7.31 20.80 0.00
C LEU A 19 -7.97 20.35 -1.32
N LYS A 20 -7.26 19.60 -2.19
CA LYS A 20 -7.84 18.99 -3.39
C LYS A 20 -8.64 17.73 -3.09
N ALA A 21 -8.55 17.16 -1.89
CA ALA A 21 -9.19 15.88 -1.53
C ALA A 21 -10.71 15.85 -1.79
N PRO A 22 -11.52 16.86 -1.44
CA PRO A 22 -12.97 16.80 -1.68
C PRO A 22 -13.33 16.71 -3.16
N ARG A 23 -12.51 17.30 -4.04
CA ARG A 23 -12.74 17.28 -5.49
C ARG A 23 -12.15 16.03 -6.16
N LEU A 24 -10.93 15.65 -5.79
CA LEU A 24 -10.20 14.58 -6.49
C LEU A 24 -10.41 13.20 -5.86
N GLY A 25 -10.75 13.13 -4.57
CA GLY A 25 -10.92 11.89 -3.83
C GLY A 25 -11.98 10.96 -4.42
N PRO A 26 -13.23 11.44 -4.65
CA PRO A 26 -14.27 10.62 -5.27
C PRO A 26 -13.85 10.10 -6.66
N LYS A 27 -13.24 10.96 -7.49
CA LYS A 27 -12.73 10.56 -8.81
C LYS A 27 -11.64 9.48 -8.69
N SER A 28 -10.72 9.63 -7.74
CA SER A 28 -9.66 8.66 -7.48
C SER A 28 -10.22 7.29 -7.10
N LEU A 29 -11.25 7.26 -6.26
CA LEU A 29 -11.94 6.05 -5.82
C LEU A 29 -12.70 5.36 -6.96
N ASP A 30 -13.49 6.11 -7.72
CA ASP A 30 -14.24 5.55 -8.85
C ASP A 30 -13.29 4.96 -9.91
N THR A 31 -12.18 5.63 -10.16
CA THR A 31 -11.16 5.13 -11.09
C THR A 31 -10.51 3.84 -10.57
N ALA A 32 -10.20 3.75 -9.28
CA ALA A 32 -9.67 2.51 -8.68
C ALA A 32 -10.69 1.35 -8.74
N LYS A 33 -11.97 1.63 -8.45
CA LYS A 33 -13.06 0.64 -8.57
C LYS A 33 -13.22 0.13 -10.00
N GLN A 34 -13.23 1.03 -10.97
CA GLN A 34 -13.26 0.65 -12.40
C GLN A 34 -12.05 -0.21 -12.78
N SER A 35 -10.87 0.11 -12.24
CA SER A 35 -9.66 -0.64 -12.53
C SER A 35 -9.75 -2.12 -12.13
N VAL A 36 -10.38 -2.44 -11.00
CA VAL A 36 -10.56 -3.83 -10.55
C VAL A 36 -11.82 -4.48 -11.11
N ALA A 37 -12.83 -3.69 -11.48
CA ALA A 37 -14.04 -4.20 -12.13
C ALA A 37 -13.77 -4.64 -13.59
N ASN A 38 -12.91 -3.92 -14.30
CA ASN A 38 -12.54 -4.27 -15.68
C ASN A 38 -11.53 -5.43 -15.76
N ASP A 39 -10.72 -5.61 -14.71
CA ASP A 39 -9.72 -6.67 -14.62
C ASP A 39 -9.45 -6.97 -13.14
N ASP A 40 -10.02 -8.07 -12.64
CA ASP A 40 -9.92 -8.51 -11.25
C ASP A 40 -8.54 -9.12 -10.90
N ARG A 41 -7.64 -9.20 -11.89
CA ARG A 41 -6.23 -9.60 -11.73
C ARG A 41 -5.29 -8.40 -11.74
N ASN A 42 -5.80 -7.19 -11.93
CA ASN A 42 -5.00 -5.97 -11.93
C ASN A 42 -4.61 -5.56 -10.50
N ALA A 43 -3.48 -6.07 -10.03
CA ALA A 43 -2.94 -5.80 -8.70
C ALA A 43 -2.79 -4.31 -8.38
N LEU A 44 -2.40 -3.49 -9.37
CA LEU A 44 -2.27 -2.03 -9.18
C LEU A 44 -3.62 -1.38 -8.82
N GLY A 45 -4.73 -1.89 -9.34
CA GLY A 45 -6.06 -1.41 -8.95
C GLY A 45 -6.35 -1.64 -7.47
N TYR A 46 -5.98 -2.83 -6.96
CA TYR A 46 -6.10 -3.14 -5.54
C TYR A 46 -5.13 -2.34 -4.67
N ILE A 47 -3.91 -2.07 -5.13
CA ILE A 47 -2.99 -1.14 -4.44
C ILE A 47 -3.66 0.24 -4.29
N GLN A 48 -4.32 0.74 -5.33
CA GLN A 48 -4.99 2.03 -5.25
C GLN A 48 -6.19 2.04 -4.32
N LEU A 49 -7.01 0.98 -4.30
CA LEU A 49 -8.09 0.85 -3.32
C LEU A 49 -7.52 0.84 -1.89
N GLY A 50 -6.44 0.10 -1.66
CA GLY A 50 -5.75 0.08 -0.37
C GLY A 50 -5.20 1.45 0.03
N ASN A 51 -4.53 2.15 -0.89
CA ASN A 51 -4.02 3.50 -0.65
C ASN A 51 -5.14 4.47 -0.28
N ILE A 52 -6.26 4.42 -0.99
CA ILE A 52 -7.41 5.28 -0.70
C ILE A 52 -7.97 4.99 0.70
N ASP A 53 -8.16 3.72 1.05
CA ASP A 53 -8.62 3.33 2.39
C ASP A 53 -7.61 3.72 3.49
N TYR A 54 -6.31 3.60 3.21
CA TYR A 54 -5.24 3.87 4.17
C TYR A 54 -5.07 5.37 4.46
N PHE A 55 -5.09 6.21 3.43
CA PHE A 55 -4.82 7.65 3.57
C PHE A 55 -6.07 8.49 3.83
N MET A 56 -7.26 7.98 3.52
CA MET A 56 -8.51 8.67 3.82
C MET A 56 -8.72 8.75 5.34
N PRO A 57 -9.08 9.91 5.90
CA PRO A 57 -9.38 9.99 7.33
C PRO A 57 -10.59 9.10 7.70
N PRO A 58 -10.60 8.48 8.89
CA PRO A 58 -11.71 7.63 9.33
C PRO A 58 -13.07 8.32 9.33
N LEU A 59 -13.12 9.64 9.62
CA LEU A 59 -14.35 10.44 9.55
C LEU A 59 -14.99 10.45 8.16
N PHE A 60 -14.17 10.31 7.11
CA PHE A 60 -14.63 10.23 5.72
C PHE A 60 -14.74 8.79 5.22
N GLY A 61 -14.55 7.83 6.12
CA GLY A 61 -14.75 6.41 5.87
C GLY A 61 -13.48 5.61 5.62
N GLY A 62 -12.28 6.18 5.71
CA GLY A 62 -11.03 5.40 5.57
C GLY A 62 -10.82 4.36 6.69
N SER A 63 -10.10 3.28 6.39
CA SER A 63 -9.81 2.19 7.31
C SER A 63 -8.53 1.47 6.92
N LYS A 64 -7.57 1.40 7.85
CA LYS A 64 -6.30 0.69 7.64
C LYS A 64 -6.51 -0.82 7.54
N GLU A 65 -7.51 -1.36 8.22
CA GLU A 65 -7.90 -2.77 8.16
C GLU A 65 -8.43 -3.13 6.77
N ARG A 66 -9.30 -2.29 6.18
CA ARG A 66 -9.74 -2.50 4.79
C ARG A 66 -8.60 -2.30 3.79
N ALA A 67 -7.71 -1.35 4.05
CA ALA A 67 -6.52 -1.17 3.24
C ALA A 67 -5.68 -2.46 3.19
N ILE A 68 -5.44 -3.10 4.34
CA ILE A 68 -4.73 -4.39 4.43
C ILE A 68 -5.43 -5.46 3.58
N VAL A 69 -6.77 -5.55 3.60
CA VAL A 69 -7.51 -6.52 2.76
C VAL A 69 -7.21 -6.31 1.28
N HIS A 70 -7.25 -5.06 0.81
CA HIS A 70 -6.93 -4.73 -0.59
C HIS A 70 -5.45 -5.00 -0.92
N TYR A 71 -4.53 -4.60 -0.04
CA TYR A 71 -3.11 -4.85 -0.21
C TYR A 71 -2.77 -6.34 -0.26
N LEU A 72 -3.37 -7.18 0.60
CA LEU A 72 -3.19 -8.63 0.56
C LEU A 72 -3.71 -9.24 -0.75
N ARG A 73 -4.79 -8.70 -1.31
CA ARG A 73 -5.27 -9.13 -2.64
C ARG A 73 -4.24 -8.78 -3.73
N ALA A 74 -3.69 -7.57 -3.71
CA ALA A 74 -2.62 -7.18 -4.62
C ALA A 74 -1.36 -8.04 -4.43
N GLU A 75 -1.00 -8.32 -3.18
CA GLU A 75 0.18 -9.10 -2.81
C GLU A 75 0.10 -10.50 -3.42
N ARG A 76 -1.02 -11.20 -3.26
CA ARG A 76 -1.25 -12.52 -3.85
C ARG A 76 -1.17 -12.53 -5.37
N LEU A 77 -1.61 -11.47 -6.03
CA LEU A 77 -1.57 -11.33 -7.48
C LEU A 77 -0.15 -11.08 -8.00
N MET A 78 0.67 -10.35 -7.22
CA MET A 78 2.04 -9.98 -7.61
C MET A 78 3.08 -11.00 -7.17
N ALA A 79 2.88 -11.71 -6.06
CA ALA A 79 3.86 -12.60 -5.44
C ALA A 79 4.54 -13.60 -6.41
N PRO A 80 3.85 -14.24 -7.37
CA PRO A 80 4.48 -15.19 -8.28
C PRO A 80 5.62 -14.59 -9.13
N ASN A 81 5.52 -13.31 -9.49
CA ASN A 81 6.45 -12.64 -10.41
C ASN A 81 7.04 -11.34 -9.83
N GLY A 82 6.79 -11.04 -8.56
CA GLY A 82 7.08 -9.74 -7.95
C GLY A 82 8.56 -9.50 -7.61
N LYS A 83 9.43 -10.51 -7.75
CA LYS A 83 10.86 -10.36 -7.47
C LYS A 83 11.47 -9.35 -8.45
N GLY A 84 12.01 -8.25 -7.91
CA GLY A 84 12.59 -7.16 -8.70
C GLY A 84 11.57 -6.11 -9.18
N ASP A 85 10.27 -6.28 -8.89
CA ASP A 85 9.26 -5.26 -9.16
C ASP A 85 9.21 -4.24 -8.00
N TRP A 86 9.48 -2.98 -8.34
CA TRP A 86 9.43 -1.88 -7.37
C TRP A 86 8.04 -1.69 -6.76
N ASN A 87 6.96 -1.88 -7.54
CA ASN A 87 5.60 -1.77 -7.02
C ASN A 87 5.31 -2.87 -5.98
N TYR A 88 5.87 -4.06 -6.17
CA TYR A 88 5.71 -5.15 -5.21
C TYR A 88 6.48 -4.86 -3.93
N LEU A 89 7.73 -4.40 -4.03
CA LEU A 89 8.50 -3.99 -2.85
C LEU A 89 7.82 -2.86 -2.07
N ALA A 90 7.30 -1.84 -2.78
CA ALA A 90 6.56 -0.75 -2.17
C ALA A 90 5.27 -1.23 -1.48
N LEU A 91 4.52 -2.15 -2.11
CA LEU A 91 3.34 -2.78 -1.51
C LEU A 91 3.69 -3.55 -0.24
N LEU A 92 4.77 -4.33 -0.23
CA LEU A 92 5.18 -5.10 0.95
C LEU A 92 5.59 -4.17 2.11
N VAL A 93 6.29 -3.06 1.83
CA VAL A 93 6.58 -2.04 2.83
C VAL A 93 5.28 -1.42 3.35
N GLN A 94 4.34 -1.08 2.47
CA GLN A 94 3.06 -0.50 2.87
C GLN A 94 2.21 -1.47 3.71
N LEU A 95 2.26 -2.78 3.43
CA LEU A 95 1.66 -3.82 4.27
C LEU A 95 2.32 -3.86 5.65
N ALA A 96 3.65 -3.84 5.73
CA ALA A 96 4.37 -3.83 6.99
C ALA A 96 3.95 -2.63 7.86
N THR A 97 3.93 -1.43 7.27
CA THR A 97 3.49 -0.20 7.94
C THR A 97 2.02 -0.27 8.37
N ALA A 98 1.12 -0.73 7.49
CA ALA A 98 -0.30 -0.84 7.83
C ALA A 98 -0.53 -1.82 8.98
N TYR A 99 0.15 -2.97 8.97
CA TYR A 99 0.07 -3.93 10.07
C TYR A 99 0.59 -3.36 11.38
N GLU A 100 1.72 -2.66 11.37
CA GLU A 100 2.27 -2.01 12.55
C GLU A 100 1.27 -1.02 13.15
N GLU A 101 0.68 -0.17 12.31
CA GLU A 101 -0.28 0.85 12.75
C GLU A 101 -1.62 0.28 13.22
N THR A 102 -1.98 -0.93 12.80
CA THR A 102 -3.13 -1.69 13.33
C THR A 102 -2.77 -2.59 14.52
N GLY A 103 -1.53 -2.50 15.03
CA GLY A 103 -1.08 -3.23 16.22
C GLY A 103 -0.70 -4.69 15.98
N ASN A 104 -0.74 -5.18 14.73
CA ASN A 104 -0.29 -6.54 14.42
C ASN A 104 1.22 -6.57 14.13
N ILE A 105 2.00 -6.44 15.20
CA ILE A 105 3.46 -6.31 15.15
C ILE A 105 4.12 -7.54 14.51
N ALA A 106 3.60 -8.74 14.77
CA ALA A 106 4.12 -9.97 14.18
C ALA A 106 4.00 -9.97 12.64
N MET A 107 2.86 -9.54 12.11
CA MET A 107 2.69 -9.42 10.66
C MET A 107 3.57 -8.32 10.07
N ALA A 108 3.71 -7.18 10.75
CA ALA A 108 4.61 -6.12 10.33
C ALA A 108 6.06 -6.61 10.18
N ASP A 109 6.59 -7.31 11.20
CA ASP A 109 7.93 -7.91 11.16
C ASP A 109 8.07 -8.89 9.99
N SER A 110 7.06 -9.74 9.77
CA SER A 110 7.05 -10.72 8.68
C SER A 110 7.19 -10.07 7.30
N PHE A 111 6.50 -8.94 7.07
CA PHE A 111 6.54 -8.24 5.80
C PHE A 111 7.86 -7.48 5.61
N PHE A 112 8.42 -6.86 6.65
CA PHE A 112 9.76 -6.27 6.55
C PHE A 112 10.83 -7.31 6.21
N ARG A 113 10.81 -8.46 6.90
CA ARG A 113 11.72 -9.58 6.60
C ARG A 113 11.54 -10.11 5.18
N LYS A 114 10.29 -10.17 4.69
CA LYS A 114 9.99 -10.55 3.30
C LYS A 114 10.58 -9.57 2.28
N VAL A 115 10.54 -8.26 2.55
CA VAL A 115 11.20 -7.27 1.69
C VAL A 115 12.70 -7.51 1.64
N LEU A 116 13.34 -7.71 2.80
CA LEU A 116 14.79 -7.93 2.90
C LEU A 116 15.24 -9.26 2.30
N SER A 117 14.40 -10.30 2.30
CA SER A 117 14.73 -11.56 1.63
C SER A 117 14.68 -11.45 0.10
N LEU A 118 13.76 -10.64 -0.43
CA LEU A 118 13.62 -10.39 -1.87
C LEU A 118 14.65 -9.38 -2.39
N ALA A 119 14.96 -8.35 -1.59
CA ALA A 119 15.89 -7.28 -1.94
C ALA A 119 16.82 -6.92 -0.75
N PRO A 120 17.86 -7.73 -0.47
CA PRO A 120 18.74 -7.53 0.69
C PRO A 120 19.50 -6.20 0.68
N ARG A 121 19.60 -5.54 -0.47
CA ARG A 121 20.30 -4.25 -0.66
C ARG A 121 19.35 -3.05 -0.69
N PHE A 122 18.06 -3.24 -0.39
CA PHE A 122 17.12 -2.12 -0.32
C PHE A 122 17.40 -1.27 0.93
N SER A 123 18.28 -0.28 0.78
CA SER A 123 18.86 0.51 1.89
C SER A 123 17.80 1.14 2.78
N TRP A 124 16.75 1.71 2.22
CA TRP A 124 15.69 2.33 3.01
C TRP A 124 15.05 1.35 4.02
N VAL A 125 14.80 0.10 3.61
CA VAL A 125 14.26 -0.91 4.53
C VAL A 125 15.34 -1.43 5.47
N ARG A 126 16.53 -1.72 4.94
CA ARG A 126 17.63 -2.34 5.70
C ARG A 126 18.19 -1.42 6.78
N ASP A 127 18.37 -0.15 6.46
CA ASP A 127 19.14 0.80 7.25
C ASP A 127 18.25 1.76 8.06
N GLU A 128 17.01 1.96 7.61
CA GLU A 128 16.10 2.95 8.24
C GLU A 128 14.84 2.29 8.79
N LEU A 129 13.96 1.77 7.93
CA LEU A 129 12.61 1.35 8.35
C LEU A 129 12.63 0.15 9.30
N TYR A 130 13.34 -0.93 8.93
CA TYR A 130 13.35 -2.13 9.75
C TYR A 130 14.07 -1.94 11.08
N PRO A 131 15.27 -1.31 11.14
CA PRO A 131 15.90 -0.97 12.42
C PRO A 131 15.06 -0.07 13.32
N ALA A 132 14.35 0.91 12.76
CA ALA A 132 13.45 1.76 13.53
C ALA A 132 12.27 0.96 14.10
N PHE A 133 11.69 0.07 13.30
CA PHE A 133 10.64 -0.85 13.72
C PHE A 133 11.13 -1.78 14.86
N THR A 134 12.29 -2.43 14.71
CA THR A 134 12.81 -3.33 15.76
C THR A 134 13.13 -2.58 17.04
N LYS A 135 13.76 -1.40 16.96
CA LYS A 135 14.05 -0.57 18.14
C LYS A 135 12.79 -0.19 18.92
N LYS A 136 11.65 -0.04 18.24
CA LYS A 136 10.38 0.34 18.84
C LYS A 136 9.65 -0.83 19.50
N HIS A 137 9.77 -2.04 18.95
CA HIS A 137 8.89 -3.17 19.30
C HIS A 137 9.62 -4.43 19.76
N GLN A 138 10.94 -4.49 19.65
CA GLN A 138 11.76 -5.60 20.13
C GLN A 138 12.65 -5.09 21.28
N PRO A 139 12.63 -5.76 22.44
CA PRO A 139 13.46 -5.41 23.59
C PRO A 139 14.95 -5.69 23.37
#